data_AF-A0A833EBB2-F1
#
_entry.id   AF-A0A833EBB2-F1
#
_cell.length_a   1.000
_cell.length_b   1.000
_cell.length_c   1.000
_cell.angle_alpha   90.00
_cell.angle_beta   90.00
_cell.angle_gamma   90.00
#
_symmetry.space_group_name_H-M   'P 1'
#
loop_
_entity.id
_entity.type
_entity.pdbx_description
1 polymer ?
#
loop_
_entity_poly.entity_id
_entity_poly.type
_entity_poly.pdbx_seq_one_letter_code
_entity_poly.pdbx_strand_id
1 'polypeptide(L)'
;MRIIQVVSLVAVVAIVFFTAGFYVAYNMQQVSVKELGRLLEEREGEVSSLNQQLAEARNRANELSAEVDRLSKLVEELERAEKKAREELAKAEQQLNMLNANLDEKTEAVQKLEEKINSLREIVEKLKNDRVLLNWIRNDIPNERDEAMRFWNDTRVLAARSDSSLAASVDEIRANLGIYFDWLESFPEDVTFEQSPFIDMCNWILQNPESPYNLRSFCQWVFSQPAGVGLYGEAINNFIDAVYLVVMSHIDRLSDVIEEEEG
;
A
#
# COMPACT_ATOMS: atom_id res chain seq x y z
N MET A 1 49.19 132.18 -61.40
CA MET A 1 48.66 132.00 -60.02
C MET A 1 47.46 131.04 -59.89
N ARG A 2 46.79 130.59 -60.98
CA ARG A 2 45.66 129.64 -60.91
C ARG A 2 46.07 128.14 -60.89
N ILE A 3 47.22 127.77 -61.44
CA ILE A 3 47.67 126.36 -61.55
C ILE A 3 48.08 125.77 -60.19
N ILE A 4 48.73 126.56 -59.32
CA ILE A 4 49.18 126.10 -58.00
C ILE A 4 47.98 125.78 -57.08
N GLN A 5 46.88 126.54 -57.20
CA GLN A 5 45.64 126.26 -56.46
C GLN A 5 44.94 124.99 -56.95
N VAL A 6 44.93 124.72 -58.26
CA VAL A 6 44.34 123.49 -58.83
C VAL A 6 45.14 122.26 -58.44
N VAL A 7 46.48 122.32 -58.48
CA VAL A 7 47.34 121.18 -58.09
C VAL A 7 47.24 120.90 -56.58
N SER A 8 47.18 121.94 -55.75
CA SER A 8 46.94 121.80 -54.30
C SER A 8 45.57 121.18 -54.02
N LEU A 9 44.51 121.61 -54.71
CA LEU A 9 43.18 121.06 -54.56
C LEU A 9 43.13 119.58 -54.96
N VAL A 10 43.74 119.21 -56.09
CA VAL A 10 43.80 117.83 -56.58
C VAL A 10 44.59 116.93 -55.62
N ALA A 11 45.70 117.43 -55.04
CA ALA A 11 46.47 116.69 -54.06
C ALA A 11 45.68 116.46 -52.76
N VAL A 12 44.96 117.47 -52.27
CA VAL A 12 44.09 117.33 -51.09
C VAL A 12 42.95 116.35 -51.36
N VAL A 13 42.31 116.44 -52.53
CA VAL A 13 41.25 115.53 -52.95
C VAL A 13 41.77 114.09 -53.05
N ALA A 14 42.96 113.88 -53.63
CA ALA A 14 43.60 112.56 -53.71
C ALA A 14 43.93 111.98 -52.33
N ILE A 15 44.43 112.80 -51.40
CA ILE A 15 44.70 112.39 -50.02
C ILE A 15 43.39 112.02 -49.30
N VAL A 16 42.32 112.81 -49.47
CA VAL A 16 41.01 112.52 -48.88
C VAL A 16 40.39 111.23 -49.44
N PHE A 17 40.49 110.99 -50.75
CA PHE A 17 40.01 109.73 -51.34
C PHE A 17 40.84 108.53 -50.92
N PHE A 18 42.17 108.70 -50.75
CA PHE A 18 43.04 107.62 -50.29
C PHE A 18 42.81 107.30 -48.81
N THR A 19 42.65 108.31 -47.96
CA THR A 19 42.33 108.09 -46.53
C THR A 19 40.93 107.54 -46.34
N ALA A 20 39.95 108.00 -47.11
CA ALA A 20 38.59 107.43 -47.12
C ALA A 20 38.60 105.99 -47.65
N GLY A 21 39.33 105.71 -48.74
CA GLY A 21 39.50 104.37 -49.29
C GLY A 21 40.18 103.41 -48.31
N PHE A 22 41.24 103.86 -47.62
CA PHE A 22 41.92 103.08 -46.58
C PHE A 22 41.02 102.85 -45.37
N TYR A 23 40.21 103.84 -44.97
CA TYR A 23 39.25 103.72 -43.87
C TYR A 23 38.11 102.76 -44.20
N VAL A 24 37.60 102.78 -45.44
CA VAL A 24 36.59 101.83 -45.92
C VAL A 24 37.18 100.42 -46.02
N ALA A 25 38.38 100.26 -46.57
CA ALA A 25 39.07 98.97 -46.65
C ALA A 25 39.36 98.38 -45.26
N TYR A 26 39.81 99.20 -44.31
CA TYR A 26 40.06 98.82 -42.93
C TYR A 26 38.77 98.41 -42.19
N ASN A 27 37.67 99.16 -42.36
CA ASN A 27 36.37 98.79 -41.80
C ASN A 27 35.84 97.50 -42.43
N MET A 28 35.97 97.33 -43.74
CA MET A 28 35.51 96.12 -44.43
C MET A 28 36.32 94.89 -44.01
N GLN A 29 37.63 95.04 -43.82
CA GLN A 29 38.49 94.00 -43.27
C GLN A 29 38.13 93.68 -41.80
N GLN A 30 37.80 94.68 -40.98
CA GLN A 30 37.28 94.45 -39.62
C GLN A 30 35.96 93.69 -39.61
N VAL A 31 35.03 94.00 -40.54
CA VAL A 31 33.76 93.28 -40.65
C VAL A 31 34.01 91.82 -40.99
N SER A 32 34.84 91.54 -42.00
CA SER A 32 35.20 90.17 -42.37
C SER A 32 35.91 89.41 -41.24
N VAL A 33 36.82 90.06 -40.51
CA VAL A 33 37.51 89.46 -39.35
C VAL A 33 36.55 89.18 -38.20
N LYS A 34 35.57 90.05 -37.94
CA LYS A 34 34.54 89.83 -36.93
C LYS A 34 33.62 88.68 -37.31
N GLU A 35 33.24 88.57 -38.58
CA GLU A 35 32.38 87.50 -39.06
C GLU A 35 33.08 86.13 -39.05
N LEU A 36 34.35 86.09 -39.47
CA LEU A 36 35.22 84.93 -39.29
C LEU A 36 35.39 84.56 -37.81
N GLY A 37 35.59 85.55 -36.94
CA GLY A 37 35.69 85.32 -35.49
C GLY A 37 34.41 84.72 -34.89
N ARG A 38 33.24 85.24 -35.28
CA ARG A 38 31.94 84.73 -34.83
C ARG A 38 31.71 83.29 -35.31
N LEU A 39 32.05 82.97 -36.55
CA LEU A 39 31.95 81.61 -37.09
C LEU A 39 32.93 80.65 -36.39
N LEU A 40 34.13 81.12 -36.07
CA LEU A 40 35.11 80.32 -35.34
C LEU A 40 34.60 79.99 -33.94
N GLU A 41 34.05 80.96 -33.23
CA GLU A 41 33.46 80.81 -31.89
C GLU A 41 32.23 79.89 -31.91
N GLU A 42 31.37 80.01 -32.93
CA GLU A 42 30.22 79.12 -33.16
C GLU A 42 30.66 77.67 -33.39
N ARG A 43 31.67 77.46 -34.25
CA ARG A 43 32.25 76.14 -34.49
C ARG A 43 32.95 75.56 -33.27
N GLU A 44 33.65 76.38 -32.51
CA GLU A 44 34.33 75.95 -31.28
C GLU A 44 33.31 75.53 -30.21
N GLY A 45 32.18 76.25 -30.12
CA GLY A 45 31.02 75.87 -29.32
C GLY A 45 30.39 74.54 -29.77
N GLU A 46 30.19 74.35 -31.07
CA GLU A 46 29.69 73.08 -31.64
C GLU A 46 30.63 71.91 -31.33
N VAL A 47 31.94 72.08 -31.55
CA VAL A 47 32.96 71.05 -31.28
C VAL A 47 32.99 70.70 -29.79
N SER A 48 32.89 71.70 -28.92
CA SER A 48 32.81 71.49 -27.46
C SER A 48 31.56 70.68 -27.09
N SER A 49 30.39 71.05 -27.61
CA SER A 49 29.13 70.33 -27.38
C SER A 49 29.18 68.89 -27.90
N LEU A 50 29.69 68.68 -29.11
CA LEU A 50 29.84 67.35 -29.70
C LEU A 50 30.81 66.47 -28.91
N ASN A 51 31.92 67.03 -28.42
CA ASN A 51 32.86 66.30 -27.56
C ASN A 51 32.21 65.88 -26.24
N GLN A 52 31.37 66.73 -25.64
CA GLN A 52 30.62 66.38 -24.44
C GLN A 52 29.63 65.24 -24.71
N GLN A 53 28.85 65.32 -25.79
CA GLN A 53 27.92 64.24 -26.17
C GLN A 53 28.67 62.93 -26.47
N LEU A 54 29.82 63.00 -27.13
CA LEU A 54 30.67 61.83 -27.40
C LEU A 54 31.19 61.19 -26.10
N ALA A 55 31.59 62.01 -25.13
CA ALA A 55 32.03 61.54 -23.82
C ALA A 55 30.88 60.85 -23.05
N GLU A 56 29.69 61.45 -23.05
CA GLU A 56 28.49 60.86 -22.43
C GLU A 56 28.09 59.55 -23.10
N ALA A 57 28.09 59.50 -24.44
CA ALA A 57 27.77 58.29 -25.19
C ALA A 57 28.79 57.18 -24.92
N ARG A 58 30.09 57.50 -24.82
CA ARG A 58 31.14 56.54 -24.44
C ARG A 58 30.93 56.00 -23.03
N ASN A 59 30.58 56.85 -22.08
CA ASN A 59 30.32 56.41 -20.71
C ASN A 59 29.10 55.47 -20.66
N ARG A 60 27.99 55.82 -21.33
CA ARG A 60 26.81 54.95 -21.43
C ARG A 60 27.14 53.62 -22.13
N ALA A 61 27.95 53.64 -23.19
CA ALA A 61 28.38 52.42 -23.87
C ALA A 61 29.21 51.51 -22.95
N ASN A 62 30.09 52.09 -22.13
CA ASN A 62 30.88 51.33 -21.15
C ASN A 62 30.01 50.76 -20.03
N GLU A 63 29.04 51.52 -19.52
CA GLU A 63 28.07 51.05 -18.51
C GLU A 63 27.23 49.89 -19.06
N LEU A 64 26.70 50.04 -20.27
CA LEU A 64 25.94 48.98 -20.94
C LEU A 64 26.80 47.75 -21.19
N SER A 65 28.06 47.91 -21.61
CA SER A 65 28.99 46.79 -21.78
C SER A 65 29.21 46.02 -20.48
N ALA A 66 29.41 46.74 -19.37
CA ALA A 66 29.60 46.12 -18.05
C ALA A 66 28.33 45.37 -17.59
N GLU A 67 27.15 45.92 -17.86
CA GLU A 67 25.89 45.25 -17.53
C GLU A 67 25.64 44.02 -18.40
N VAL A 68 25.98 44.07 -19.70
CA VAL A 68 25.93 42.89 -20.58
C VAL A 68 26.85 41.78 -20.07
N ASP A 69 28.08 42.11 -19.66
CA ASP A 69 29.01 41.14 -19.08
C ASP A 69 28.47 40.53 -17.77
N ARG A 70 27.84 41.35 -16.94
CA ARG A 70 27.22 40.89 -15.69
C ARG A 70 26.03 39.97 -15.94
N LEU A 71 25.12 40.36 -16.83
CA LEU A 71 23.96 39.56 -17.19
C LEU A 71 24.37 38.24 -17.85
N SER A 72 25.41 38.25 -18.68
CA SER A 72 25.94 37.03 -19.31
C SER A 72 26.42 36.02 -18.26
N LYS A 73 27.15 36.48 -17.24
CA LYS A 73 27.58 35.62 -16.13
C LYS A 73 26.40 35.07 -15.32
N LEU A 74 25.38 35.90 -15.07
CA LEU A 74 24.20 35.47 -14.34
C LEU A 74 23.41 34.41 -15.11
N VAL A 75 23.30 34.55 -16.45
CA VAL A 75 22.67 33.55 -17.31
C VAL A 75 23.44 32.22 -17.22
N GLU A 76 24.77 32.23 -17.31
CA GLU A 76 25.56 31.00 -17.16
C GLU A 76 25.38 30.34 -15.77
N GLU A 77 25.29 31.13 -14.70
CA GLU A 77 25.04 30.60 -13.35
C GLU A 77 23.66 29.97 -13.23
N LEU A 78 22.63 30.63 -13.79
CA LEU A 78 21.26 30.12 -13.81
C LEU A 78 21.13 28.85 -14.65
N GLU A 79 21.78 28.77 -15.81
CA GLU A 79 21.81 27.56 -16.64
C GLU A 79 22.45 26.37 -15.89
N ARG A 80 23.54 26.61 -15.16
CA ARG A 80 24.17 25.57 -14.33
C ARG A 80 23.25 25.13 -13.19
N ALA A 81 22.58 26.07 -12.53
CA ALA A 81 21.64 25.78 -11.45
C ALA A 81 20.42 25.01 -11.96
N GLU A 82 19.86 25.40 -13.10
CA GLU A 82 18.75 24.72 -13.76
C GLU A 82 19.14 23.28 -14.12
N LYS A 83 20.30 23.08 -14.73
CA LYS A 83 20.80 21.75 -15.07
C LYS A 83 20.91 20.87 -13.82
N LYS A 84 21.49 21.39 -12.74
CA LYS A 84 21.62 20.66 -11.48
C LYS A 84 20.25 20.29 -10.89
N ALA A 85 19.30 21.23 -10.88
CA ALA A 85 17.95 20.99 -10.40
C ALA A 85 17.23 19.90 -11.22
N ARG A 86 17.40 19.89 -12.56
CA ARG A 86 16.86 18.84 -13.43
C ARG A 86 17.47 17.47 -13.14
N GLU A 87 18.77 17.40 -12.89
CA GLU A 87 19.45 16.15 -12.51
C GLU A 87 18.98 15.62 -11.15
N GLU A 88 18.77 16.50 -10.17
CA GLU A 88 18.22 16.12 -8.86
C GLU A 88 16.77 15.66 -8.96
N LEU A 89 15.95 16.34 -9.78
CA LEU A 89 14.57 15.93 -10.05
C LEU A 89 14.52 14.54 -10.68
N ALA A 90 15.33 14.27 -11.71
CA ALA A 90 15.38 12.97 -12.37
C ALA A 90 15.78 11.84 -11.40
N LYS A 91 16.72 12.11 -10.48
CA LYS A 91 17.10 11.15 -9.42
C LYS A 91 15.95 10.90 -8.45
N ALA A 92 15.25 11.95 -8.02
CA ALA A 92 14.12 11.84 -7.12
C ALA A 92 12.97 11.05 -7.77
N GLU A 93 12.65 11.31 -9.04
CA GLU A 93 11.66 10.55 -9.80
C GLU A 93 12.02 9.07 -9.92
N GLN A 94 13.30 8.76 -10.19
CA GLN A 94 13.77 7.37 -10.23
C GLN A 94 13.62 6.67 -8.87
N GLN A 95 13.98 7.35 -7.77
CA GLN A 95 13.81 6.81 -6.42
C GLN A 95 12.34 6.58 -6.08
N LEU A 96 11.46 7.50 -6.47
CA LEU A 96 10.02 7.40 -6.25
C LEU A 96 9.47 6.17 -6.99
N ASN A 97 9.86 5.95 -8.24
CA ASN A 97 9.45 4.77 -9.00
C ASN A 97 9.92 3.45 -8.36
N MET A 98 11.16 3.40 -7.86
CA MET A 98 11.65 2.24 -7.12
C MET A 98 10.89 2.00 -5.82
N LEU A 99 10.59 3.07 -5.07
CA LEU A 99 9.84 2.98 -3.83
C LEU A 99 8.41 2.53 -4.07
N ASN A 100 7.76 3.00 -5.13
CA ASN A 100 6.42 2.53 -5.51
C ASN A 100 6.42 1.05 -5.88
N ALA A 101 7.39 0.58 -6.68
CA ALA A 101 7.49 -0.83 -7.02
C ALA A 101 7.71 -1.71 -5.77
N ASN A 102 8.56 -1.27 -4.84
CA ASN A 102 8.76 -1.95 -3.57
C ASN A 102 7.50 -1.92 -2.70
N LEU A 103 6.75 -0.81 -2.71
CA LEU A 103 5.50 -0.69 -1.96
C LEU A 103 4.47 -1.67 -2.49
N ASP A 104 4.29 -1.75 -3.81
CA ASP A 104 3.37 -2.68 -4.46
C ASP A 104 3.72 -4.14 -4.10
N GLU A 105 4.99 -4.53 -4.20
CA GLU A 105 5.47 -5.86 -3.80
C GLU A 105 5.15 -6.15 -2.33
N LYS A 106 5.40 -5.20 -1.43
CA LYS A 106 5.09 -5.36 0.00
C LYS A 106 3.60 -5.42 0.27
N THR A 107 2.78 -4.66 -0.44
CA THR A 107 1.32 -4.71 -0.33
C THR A 107 0.78 -6.08 -0.75
N GLU A 108 1.26 -6.62 -1.87
CA GLU A 108 0.88 -7.98 -2.31
C GLU A 108 1.30 -9.05 -1.29
N ALA A 109 2.51 -8.94 -0.73
CA ALA A 109 2.99 -9.86 0.30
C ALA A 109 2.11 -9.80 1.57
N VAL A 110 1.71 -8.61 1.99
CA VAL A 110 0.81 -8.42 3.15
C VAL A 110 -0.56 -9.05 2.88
N GLN A 111 -1.16 -8.84 1.69
CA GLN A 111 -2.45 -9.44 1.35
C GLN A 111 -2.40 -10.98 1.41
N LYS A 112 -1.36 -11.60 0.85
CA LYS A 112 -1.16 -13.06 0.93
C LYS A 112 -1.04 -13.54 2.38
N LEU A 113 -0.32 -12.80 3.23
CA LEU A 113 -0.19 -13.14 4.65
C LEU A 113 -1.53 -13.00 5.39
N GLU A 114 -2.33 -11.98 5.08
CA GLU A 114 -3.66 -11.80 5.67
C GLU A 114 -4.61 -12.94 5.29
N GLU A 115 -4.61 -13.37 4.02
CA GLU A 115 -5.37 -14.52 3.55
C GLU A 115 -4.97 -15.81 4.28
N LYS A 116 -3.66 -16.07 4.41
CA LYS A 116 -3.12 -17.21 5.17
C LYS A 116 -3.54 -17.17 6.64
N ILE A 117 -3.43 -16.03 7.31
CA ILE A 117 -3.84 -15.88 8.71
C ILE A 117 -5.33 -16.16 8.89
N ASN A 118 -6.18 -15.70 7.96
CA ASN A 118 -7.61 -15.96 8.02
C ASN A 118 -7.90 -17.46 7.84
N SER A 119 -7.25 -18.13 6.89
CA SER A 119 -7.35 -19.58 6.70
C SER A 119 -6.92 -20.36 7.95
N LEU A 120 -5.77 -20.02 8.53
CA LEU A 120 -5.28 -20.63 9.77
C LEU A 120 -6.27 -20.44 10.93
N ARG A 121 -6.86 -19.25 11.05
CA ARG A 121 -7.87 -18.97 12.09
C ARG A 121 -9.09 -19.89 11.95
N GLU A 122 -9.59 -20.07 10.73
CA GLU A 122 -10.73 -20.97 10.48
C GLU A 122 -10.39 -22.43 10.83
N ILE A 123 -9.23 -22.92 10.40
CA ILE A 123 -8.78 -24.30 10.68
C ILE A 123 -8.59 -24.52 12.18
N VAL A 124 -7.99 -23.57 12.89
CA VAL A 124 -7.78 -23.65 14.34
C VAL A 124 -9.12 -23.68 15.09
N GLU A 125 -10.12 -22.90 14.68
CA GLU A 125 -11.45 -22.98 15.30
C GLU A 125 -12.11 -24.36 15.08
N LYS A 126 -11.94 -24.96 13.90
CA LYS A 126 -12.41 -26.33 13.65
C LYS A 126 -11.68 -27.35 14.53
N LEU A 127 -10.35 -27.29 14.61
CA LEU A 127 -9.57 -28.19 15.46
C LEU A 127 -9.90 -28.04 16.96
N LYS A 128 -10.27 -26.84 17.42
CA LYS A 128 -10.80 -26.66 18.78
C LYS A 128 -12.11 -27.41 18.98
N ASN A 129 -13.03 -27.33 18.02
CA ASN A 129 -14.29 -28.08 18.06
C ASN A 129 -14.05 -29.59 18.00
N ASP A 130 -13.12 -30.04 17.15
CA ASP A 130 -12.69 -31.43 17.05
C ASP A 130 -12.16 -31.95 18.40
N ARG A 131 -11.31 -31.16 19.07
CA ARG A 131 -10.78 -31.52 20.39
C ARG A 131 -11.90 -31.70 21.42
N VAL A 132 -12.90 -30.81 21.42
CA VAL A 132 -14.05 -30.90 22.33
C VAL A 132 -14.85 -32.16 22.03
N LEU A 133 -15.12 -32.45 20.75
CA LEU A 133 -15.84 -33.64 20.33
C LEU A 133 -15.09 -34.93 20.71
N LEU A 134 -13.79 -35.03 20.38
CA LEU A 134 -12.95 -36.17 20.73
C LEU A 134 -12.90 -36.41 22.25
N ASN A 135 -12.81 -35.34 23.03
CA ASN A 135 -12.84 -35.45 24.50
C ASN A 135 -14.22 -35.88 25.02
N TRP A 136 -15.30 -35.47 24.34
CA TRP A 136 -16.66 -35.87 24.69
C TRP A 136 -16.92 -37.35 24.40
N ILE A 137 -16.59 -37.83 23.20
CA ILE A 137 -16.83 -39.22 22.77
C ILE A 137 -15.92 -40.25 23.49
N ARG A 138 -14.87 -39.78 24.17
CA ARG A 138 -14.02 -40.62 25.01
C ARG A 138 -14.74 -41.07 26.29
N ASN A 139 -15.80 -40.37 26.72
CA ASN A 139 -16.60 -40.79 27.86
C ASN A 139 -17.40 -42.04 27.52
N ASP A 140 -17.64 -42.88 28.53
CA ASP A 140 -18.46 -44.09 28.35
C ASP A 140 -19.89 -43.71 27.96
N ILE A 141 -20.46 -44.50 27.05
CA ILE A 141 -21.86 -44.35 26.64
C ILE A 141 -22.75 -44.81 27.81
N PRO A 142 -23.73 -44.00 28.25
CA PRO A 142 -24.61 -44.37 29.34
C PRO A 142 -25.38 -45.68 29.06
N ASN A 143 -25.60 -46.46 30.12
CA ASN A 143 -26.30 -47.74 30.06
C ASN A 143 -27.83 -47.60 30.16
N GLU A 144 -28.34 -46.40 30.45
CA GLU A 144 -29.76 -46.10 30.50
C GLU A 144 -30.23 -45.43 29.20
N ARG A 145 -31.41 -45.81 28.71
CA ARG A 145 -31.97 -45.32 27.44
C ARG A 145 -32.06 -43.79 27.38
N ASP A 146 -32.64 -43.19 28.41
CA ASP A 146 -32.85 -41.74 28.47
C ASP A 146 -31.53 -40.96 28.53
N GLU A 147 -30.55 -41.50 29.26
CA GLU A 147 -29.22 -40.91 29.37
C GLU A 147 -28.43 -41.07 28.06
N ALA A 148 -28.49 -42.23 27.42
CA ALA A 148 -27.86 -42.46 26.12
C ALA A 148 -28.47 -41.56 25.03
N MET A 149 -29.79 -41.37 25.04
CA MET A 149 -30.45 -40.46 24.10
C MET A 149 -30.01 -39.01 24.30
N ARG A 150 -29.84 -38.56 25.56
CA ARG A 150 -29.27 -37.24 25.86
C ARG A 150 -27.82 -37.13 25.40
N PHE A 151 -27.00 -38.14 25.70
CA PHE A 151 -25.61 -38.21 25.27
C PHE A 151 -25.49 -38.06 23.75
N TRP A 152 -26.30 -38.77 22.96
CA TRP A 152 -26.26 -38.67 21.50
C TRP A 152 -26.85 -37.36 20.97
N ASN A 153 -27.83 -36.76 21.64
CA ASN A 153 -28.30 -35.41 21.29
C ASN A 153 -27.20 -34.36 21.49
N ASP A 154 -26.47 -34.42 22.60
CA ASP A 154 -25.35 -33.51 22.89
C ASP A 154 -24.17 -33.76 21.93
N THR A 155 -23.86 -35.04 21.67
CA THR A 155 -22.85 -35.45 20.69
C THR A 155 -23.16 -34.89 19.31
N ARG A 156 -24.43 -34.92 18.88
CA ARG A 156 -24.86 -34.35 17.59
C ARG A 156 -24.56 -32.85 17.49
N VAL A 157 -24.78 -32.10 18.57
CA VAL A 157 -24.50 -30.65 18.60
C VAL A 157 -23.01 -30.38 18.49
N LEU A 158 -22.19 -31.16 19.20
CA LEU A 158 -20.73 -31.05 19.14
C LEU A 158 -20.19 -31.47 17.76
N ALA A 159 -20.70 -32.56 17.21
CA ALA A 159 -20.39 -33.06 15.88
C ALA A 159 -20.65 -32.00 14.81
N ALA A 160 -21.83 -31.39 14.80
CA ALA A 160 -22.20 -30.35 13.84
C ALA A 160 -21.32 -29.09 13.89
N ARG A 161 -20.73 -28.77 15.06
CA ARG A 161 -19.80 -27.64 15.22
C ARG A 161 -18.41 -27.94 14.67
N SER A 162 -17.99 -29.21 14.72
CA SER A 162 -16.76 -29.69 14.11
C SER A 162 -16.93 -29.79 12.59
N ASP A 163 -17.89 -30.59 12.15
CA ASP A 163 -18.29 -30.70 10.74
C ASP A 163 -19.76 -31.09 10.60
N SER A 164 -20.48 -30.39 9.73
CA SER A 164 -21.91 -30.61 9.52
C SER A 164 -22.27 -32.03 9.04
N SER A 165 -21.37 -32.72 8.36
CA SER A 165 -21.58 -34.09 7.87
C SER A 165 -21.69 -35.11 9.00
N LEU A 166 -20.98 -34.88 10.12
CA LEU A 166 -20.97 -35.77 11.28
C LEU A 166 -22.33 -35.82 11.99
N ALA A 167 -23.15 -34.78 11.84
CA ALA A 167 -24.49 -34.76 12.42
C ALA A 167 -25.39 -35.87 11.87
N ALA A 168 -25.24 -36.19 10.58
CA ALA A 168 -26.00 -37.27 9.94
C ALA A 168 -25.63 -38.64 10.50
N SER A 169 -24.35 -38.87 10.79
CA SER A 169 -23.86 -40.11 11.40
C SER A 169 -24.41 -40.29 12.82
N VAL A 170 -24.52 -39.21 13.61
CA VAL A 170 -25.18 -39.27 14.92
C VAL A 170 -26.69 -39.50 14.80
N ASP A 171 -27.33 -38.94 13.78
CA ASP A 171 -28.76 -39.18 13.52
C ASP A 171 -29.03 -40.66 13.19
N GLU A 172 -28.10 -41.35 12.53
CA GLU A 172 -28.15 -42.80 12.29
C GLU A 172 -28.03 -43.62 13.59
N ILE A 173 -27.13 -43.22 14.51
CA ILE A 173 -27.03 -43.85 15.84
C ILE A 173 -28.36 -43.73 16.58
N ARG A 174 -28.95 -42.52 16.59
CA ARG A 174 -30.22 -42.23 17.26
C ARG A 174 -31.38 -43.05 16.69
N ALA A 175 -31.39 -43.30 15.38
CA ALA A 175 -32.42 -44.13 14.74
C ALA A 175 -32.36 -45.60 15.19
N ASN A 176 -31.17 -46.12 15.46
CA ASN A 176 -30.97 -47.51 15.89
C ASN A 176 -30.99 -47.70 17.42
N LEU A 177 -30.92 -46.60 18.18
CA LEU A 177 -30.91 -46.61 19.65
C LEU A 177 -32.12 -47.34 20.24
N GLY A 178 -33.32 -47.07 19.70
CA GLY A 178 -34.55 -47.70 20.19
C GLY A 178 -34.50 -49.22 20.12
N ILE A 179 -34.08 -49.77 18.97
CA ILE A 179 -34.00 -51.23 18.74
C ILE A 179 -32.99 -51.88 19.71
N TYR A 180 -31.85 -51.23 19.95
CA TYR A 180 -30.84 -51.71 20.89
C TYR A 180 -31.37 -51.75 22.33
N PHE A 181 -31.97 -50.67 22.81
CA PHE A 181 -32.49 -50.61 24.17
C PHE A 181 -33.74 -51.48 24.36
N ASP A 182 -34.60 -51.63 23.34
CA ASP A 182 -35.74 -52.55 23.39
C ASP A 182 -35.27 -54.00 23.58
N TRP A 183 -34.18 -54.40 22.93
CA TRP A 183 -33.55 -55.71 23.13
C TRP A 183 -32.89 -55.81 24.51
N LEU A 184 -32.17 -54.77 24.94
CA LEU A 184 -31.52 -54.70 26.25
C LEU A 184 -32.53 -54.85 27.40
N GLU A 185 -33.65 -54.15 27.31
CA GLU A 185 -34.74 -54.14 28.28
C GLU A 185 -35.65 -55.37 28.19
N SER A 186 -35.64 -56.13 27.08
CA SER A 186 -36.34 -57.41 26.98
C SER A 186 -35.76 -58.50 27.90
N PHE A 187 -34.66 -58.20 28.58
CA PHE A 187 -34.06 -59.05 29.57
C PHE A 187 -34.90 -59.08 30.88
N PRO A 188 -35.00 -60.23 31.58
CA PRO A 188 -35.77 -60.31 32.83
C PRO A 188 -35.25 -59.37 33.93
N GLU A 189 -36.17 -58.64 34.59
CA GLU A 189 -35.96 -57.46 35.48
C GLU A 189 -35.09 -57.66 36.75
N ASP A 190 -34.55 -58.85 37.03
CA ASP A 190 -33.90 -59.16 38.31
C ASP A 190 -32.38 -58.85 38.35
N VAL A 191 -31.80 -58.29 37.27
CA VAL A 191 -30.36 -58.00 37.17
C VAL A 191 -30.12 -56.51 36.92
N THR A 192 -29.55 -55.82 37.91
CA THR A 192 -29.01 -54.46 37.75
C THR A 192 -27.62 -54.52 37.11
N PHE A 193 -27.44 -53.84 35.99
CA PHE A 193 -26.15 -53.74 35.29
C PHE A 193 -25.42 -52.47 35.75
N GLU A 194 -24.30 -52.63 36.46
CA GLU A 194 -23.48 -51.49 36.94
C GLU A 194 -22.34 -51.13 35.96
N GLN A 195 -21.92 -52.06 35.11
CA GLN A 195 -20.78 -51.94 34.21
C GLN A 195 -21.14 -52.35 32.78
N SER A 196 -20.99 -53.65 32.47
CA SER A 196 -21.31 -54.21 31.16
C SER A 196 -22.38 -55.27 31.34
N PRO A 197 -23.49 -55.21 30.58
CA PRO A 197 -24.54 -56.21 30.65
C PRO A 197 -24.04 -57.64 30.46
N PHE A 198 -22.93 -57.81 29.74
CA PHE A 198 -22.29 -59.11 29.56
C PHE A 198 -21.47 -59.54 30.78
N ILE A 199 -20.58 -58.67 31.28
CA ILE A 199 -19.64 -59.01 32.37
C ILE A 199 -20.39 -59.16 33.69
N ASP A 200 -21.29 -58.23 34.01
CA ASP A 200 -22.07 -58.28 35.25
C ASP A 200 -22.97 -59.50 35.29
N MET A 201 -23.49 -59.91 34.13
CA MET A 201 -24.33 -61.09 34.05
C MET A 201 -23.54 -62.40 34.15
N CYS A 202 -22.39 -62.50 33.47
CA CYS A 202 -21.51 -63.64 33.67
C CYS A 202 -21.13 -63.79 35.15
N ASN A 203 -20.83 -62.68 35.83
CA ASN A 203 -20.54 -62.67 37.25
C ASN A 203 -21.76 -63.04 38.12
N TRP A 204 -22.94 -62.51 37.80
CA TRP A 204 -24.18 -62.77 38.54
C TRP A 204 -24.65 -64.23 38.42
N ILE A 205 -24.59 -64.82 37.22
CA ILE A 205 -24.94 -66.23 36.96
C ILE A 205 -23.99 -67.17 37.71
N LEU A 206 -22.70 -66.82 37.77
CA LEU A 206 -21.71 -67.59 38.53
C LEU A 206 -21.96 -67.52 40.05
N GLN A 207 -22.53 -66.42 40.54
CA GLN A 207 -22.83 -66.21 41.96
C GLN A 207 -24.20 -66.78 42.40
N ASN A 208 -25.15 -66.96 41.47
CA ASN A 208 -26.53 -67.38 41.76
C ASN A 208 -26.95 -68.63 40.97
N PRO A 209 -26.33 -69.81 41.20
CA PRO A 209 -26.57 -71.02 40.41
C PRO A 209 -27.96 -71.63 40.59
N GLU A 210 -28.70 -71.27 41.64
CA GLU A 210 -30.07 -71.76 41.90
C GLU A 210 -31.17 -70.89 41.26
N SER A 211 -30.78 -69.80 40.60
CA SER A 211 -31.70 -68.92 39.90
C SER A 211 -32.37 -69.63 38.70
N PRO A 212 -33.68 -69.39 38.43
CA PRO A 212 -34.32 -69.85 37.20
C PRO A 212 -33.69 -69.21 35.95
N TYR A 213 -32.93 -68.13 36.11
CA TYR A 213 -32.13 -67.48 35.08
C TYR A 213 -30.71 -68.03 35.10
N ASN A 214 -30.52 -69.15 34.41
CA ASN A 214 -29.20 -69.79 34.25
C ASN A 214 -28.53 -69.39 32.91
N LEU A 215 -27.31 -69.88 32.68
CA LEU A 215 -26.54 -69.64 31.45
C LEU A 215 -27.34 -69.88 30.16
N ARG A 216 -28.29 -70.83 30.17
CA ARG A 216 -29.15 -71.12 29.01
C ARG A 216 -30.13 -70.00 28.71
N SER A 217 -30.76 -69.42 29.74
CA SER A 217 -31.68 -68.28 29.59
C SER A 217 -30.93 -67.05 29.07
N PHE A 218 -29.72 -66.81 29.58
CA PHE A 218 -28.83 -65.78 29.05
C PHE A 218 -28.47 -66.02 27.58
N CYS A 219 -27.96 -67.20 27.24
CA CYS A 219 -27.64 -67.54 25.85
C CYS A 219 -28.88 -67.38 24.95
N GLN A 220 -30.05 -67.79 25.41
CA GLN A 220 -31.29 -67.65 24.64
C GLN A 220 -31.65 -66.18 24.37
N TRP A 221 -31.45 -65.28 25.35
CA TRP A 221 -31.63 -63.84 25.16
C TRP A 221 -30.56 -63.21 24.24
N VAL A 222 -29.29 -63.59 24.40
CA VAL A 222 -28.20 -63.14 23.53
C VAL A 222 -28.46 -63.56 22.07
N PHE A 223 -28.92 -64.79 21.85
CA PHE A 223 -29.22 -65.29 20.52
C PHE A 223 -30.62 -64.92 20.02
N SER A 224 -31.46 -64.27 20.83
CA SER A 224 -32.76 -63.72 20.40
C SER A 224 -32.67 -62.27 19.95
N GLN A 225 -31.47 -61.75 19.68
CA GLN A 225 -31.25 -60.41 19.14
C GLN A 225 -32.13 -60.16 17.90
N PRO A 226 -33.03 -59.15 17.94
CA PRO A 226 -33.74 -58.70 16.75
C PRO A 226 -32.78 -58.32 15.63
N ALA A 227 -33.21 -58.54 14.39
CA ALA A 227 -32.50 -57.99 13.23
C ALA A 227 -32.42 -56.46 13.40
N GLY A 228 -31.20 -55.91 13.41
CA GLY A 228 -30.96 -54.48 13.58
C GLY A 228 -30.25 -54.07 14.87
N VAL A 229 -30.17 -54.93 15.90
CA VAL A 229 -29.42 -54.60 17.14
C VAL A 229 -27.96 -54.28 16.86
N GLY A 230 -27.33 -55.01 15.93
CA GLY A 230 -25.94 -54.76 15.52
C GLY A 230 -25.73 -53.40 14.82
N LEU A 231 -26.78 -52.81 14.24
CA LEU A 231 -26.70 -51.54 13.52
C LEU A 231 -26.39 -50.37 14.47
N TYR A 232 -26.77 -50.46 15.75
CA TYR A 232 -26.41 -49.45 16.73
C TYR A 232 -24.89 -49.41 16.97
N GLY A 233 -24.26 -50.56 17.21
CA GLY A 233 -22.81 -50.65 17.38
C GLY A 233 -22.04 -50.32 16.10
N GLU A 234 -22.56 -50.74 14.94
CA GLU A 234 -22.00 -50.38 13.63
C GLU A 234 -22.06 -48.87 13.39
N ALA A 235 -23.21 -48.23 13.64
CA ALA A 235 -23.37 -46.78 13.50
C ALA A 235 -22.43 -46.00 14.42
N ILE A 236 -22.19 -46.49 15.65
CA ILE A 236 -21.20 -45.89 16.57
C ILE A 236 -19.79 -45.97 15.99
N ASN A 237 -19.37 -47.14 15.52
CA ASN A 237 -18.03 -47.30 14.94
C ASN A 237 -17.87 -46.44 13.68
N ASN A 238 -18.87 -46.42 12.79
CA ASN A 238 -18.87 -45.59 11.59
C ASN A 238 -18.76 -44.10 11.93
N PHE A 239 -19.46 -43.65 12.97
CA PHE A 239 -19.34 -42.28 13.46
C PHE A 239 -17.94 -41.98 14.00
N ILE A 240 -17.36 -42.87 14.82
CA ILE A 240 -16.01 -42.70 15.35
C ILE A 240 -14.98 -42.60 14.23
N ASP A 241 -15.07 -43.48 13.22
CA ASP A 241 -14.22 -43.45 12.04
C ASP A 241 -14.38 -42.13 11.27
N ALA A 242 -15.63 -41.69 11.07
CA ALA A 242 -15.92 -40.41 10.42
C ALA A 242 -15.32 -39.22 11.18
N VAL A 243 -15.40 -39.22 12.52
CA VAL A 243 -14.75 -38.20 13.36
C VAL A 243 -13.25 -38.19 13.12
N TYR A 244 -12.58 -39.34 13.16
CA TYR A 244 -11.13 -39.40 12.92
C TYR A 244 -10.75 -38.89 11.53
N LEU A 245 -11.51 -39.24 10.49
CA LEU A 245 -11.27 -38.75 9.13
C LEU A 245 -11.41 -37.22 9.01
N VAL A 246 -12.42 -36.64 9.66
CA VAL A 246 -12.62 -35.18 9.70
C VAL A 246 -11.45 -34.49 10.40
N VAL A 247 -11.03 -35.00 11.56
CA VAL A 247 -9.90 -34.45 12.31
C VAL A 247 -8.61 -34.53 11.51
N MET A 248 -8.33 -35.68 10.88
CA MET A 248 -7.17 -35.83 9.99
C MET A 248 -7.23 -34.82 8.84
N SER A 249 -8.38 -34.67 8.19
CA SER A 249 -8.53 -33.69 7.11
C SER A 249 -8.29 -32.24 7.56
N HIS A 250 -8.71 -31.86 8.77
CA HIS A 250 -8.41 -30.54 9.31
C HIS A 250 -6.93 -30.35 9.66
N ILE A 251 -6.25 -31.40 10.15
CA ILE A 251 -4.81 -31.40 10.40
C ILE A 251 -4.02 -31.31 9.09
N ASP A 252 -4.40 -32.06 8.07
CA ASP A 252 -3.74 -32.02 6.75
C ASP A 252 -3.84 -30.62 6.14
N ARG A 253 -5.03 -30.00 6.18
CA ARG A 253 -5.21 -28.61 5.75
C ARG A 253 -4.36 -27.62 6.54
N LEU A 254 -4.15 -27.87 7.84
CA LEU A 254 -3.26 -27.05 8.65
C LEU A 254 -1.81 -27.19 8.17
N SER A 255 -1.37 -28.42 7.86
CA SER A 255 -0.04 -28.70 7.32
C SER A 255 0.16 -27.99 5.98
N ASP A 256 -0.80 -28.10 5.07
CA ASP A 256 -0.74 -27.47 3.73
C ASP A 256 -0.52 -25.96 3.83
N VAL A 257 -1.27 -25.27 4.69
CA VAL A 257 -1.18 -23.81 4.86
C VAL A 257 0.15 -23.38 5.49
N ILE A 258 0.77 -24.23 6.32
CA ILE A 258 2.05 -23.97 6.97
C ILE A 258 3.22 -24.29 6.01
N GLU A 259 3.15 -25.40 5.27
CA GLU A 259 4.22 -25.83 4.35
C GLU A 259 4.40 -24.90 3.14
N GLU A 260 3.37 -24.15 2.76
CA GLU A 260 3.49 -23.04 1.79
C GLU A 260 4.44 -21.89 2.25
N GLU A 261 5.08 -21.97 3.42
CA GLU A 261 6.15 -21.04 3.85
C GLU A 261 7.56 -21.44 3.38
N GLU A 262 7.82 -22.70 3.02
CA GLU A 262 9.18 -23.18 2.73
C GLU A 262 9.57 -23.17 1.24
N GLY A 263 8.62 -22.88 0.33
CA GLY A 263 8.83 -22.83 -1.13
C GLY A 263 8.77 -21.43 -1.71
#